data_AF-A0A8S3JGN0-F1
#
_entry.id   AF-A0A8S3JGN0-F1
#
_cell.length_a   1.000
_cell.length_b   1.000
_cell.length_c   1.000
_cell.angle_alpha   90.00
_cell.angle_beta   90.00
_cell.angle_gamma   90.00
#
_symmetry.space_group_name_H-M   'P 1'
#
loop_
_entity.id
_entity.type
_entity.pdbx_description
1 polymer ?
#
loop_
_entity_poly.entity_id
_entity_poly.type
_entity_poly.pdbx_seq_one_letter_code
_entity_poly.pdbx_strand_id
1 'polypeptide(L)'
;PRTSTINVSFRYGDCSTPSLIQSLPNTTATSSIVTTASSATSGTFDLVFNGQTYSSIPVNIATSDLAVILQSSPDFGFLNVTRSRDCTGYLYSIEWIANGGQKSAVSISNVAVTPSSATVTASIVQQGGVLYSPLPGDMTRTYNTNPQVEVLVGGYPSQCVGNGTCDFQWLISQTPSISSISQNGMTVTITGTGFSTTA
;
A
#
# COMPACT_ATOMS: atom_id res chain seq x y z
N PRO A 1 -8.81 5.85 -1.37
CA PRO A 1 -7.75 4.91 -0.91
C PRO A 1 -7.59 3.77 -1.92
N ARG A 2 -6.42 3.61 -2.53
CA ARG A 2 -6.14 2.48 -3.42
C ARG A 2 -5.69 1.29 -2.57
N THR A 3 -6.34 0.15 -2.74
CA THR A 3 -6.02 -1.09 -2.03
C THR A 3 -4.73 -1.68 -2.57
N SER A 4 -3.91 -2.24 -1.67
CA SER A 4 -2.74 -3.02 -2.07
C SER A 4 -3.18 -4.46 -2.28
N THR A 5 -2.75 -5.08 -3.37
CA THR A 5 -3.05 -6.48 -3.70
C THR A 5 -1.72 -7.19 -3.89
N ILE A 6 -1.55 -8.37 -3.28
CA ILE A 6 -0.37 -9.23 -3.46
C ILE A 6 -0.86 -10.55 -4.06
N ASN A 7 -0.23 -10.99 -5.15
CA ASN A 7 -0.45 -12.27 -5.80
C ASN A 7 0.65 -13.22 -5.36
N VAL A 8 0.23 -14.30 -4.71
CA VAL A 8 1.10 -15.44 -4.44
C VAL A 8 0.86 -16.48 -5.53
N SER A 9 1.89 -16.78 -6.34
CA SER A 9 1.76 -17.67 -7.51
C SER A 9 2.69 -18.88 -7.42
N PHE A 10 2.22 -20.02 -7.92
CA PHE A 10 2.95 -21.28 -7.99
C PHE A 10 2.85 -21.76 -9.44
N ARG A 11 3.99 -21.93 -10.14
CA ARG A 11 4.00 -22.31 -11.57
C ARG A 11 4.70 -23.66 -11.77
N TYR A 12 4.10 -24.51 -12.59
CA TYR A 12 4.68 -25.75 -13.10
C TYR A 12 4.54 -25.80 -14.63
N GLY A 13 5.48 -26.48 -15.30
CA GLY A 13 5.96 -26.15 -16.65
C GLY A 13 5.12 -26.55 -17.87
N ASP A 14 4.11 -27.40 -17.77
CA ASP A 14 3.37 -27.84 -18.96
C ASP A 14 1.96 -28.37 -18.69
N CYS A 15 1.00 -27.85 -19.45
CA CYS A 15 -0.41 -28.25 -19.46
C CYS A 15 -0.93 -28.24 -20.90
N SER A 16 -0.51 -29.21 -21.72
CA SER A 16 -1.08 -29.40 -23.05
C SER A 16 -2.29 -30.36 -23.00
N THR A 17 -3.43 -29.93 -23.52
CA THR A 17 -4.63 -30.75 -23.69
C THR A 17 -4.47 -31.71 -24.88
N PRO A 18 -4.82 -32.99 -24.76
CA PRO A 18 -4.77 -33.91 -25.89
C PRO A 18 -5.94 -33.64 -26.85
N SER A 19 -5.66 -33.57 -28.16
CA SER A 19 -6.67 -33.51 -29.22
C SER A 19 -6.93 -34.90 -29.80
N LEU A 20 -8.21 -35.20 -30.06
CA LEU A 20 -8.64 -36.48 -30.61
C LEU A 20 -8.27 -36.58 -32.11
N ILE A 21 -7.50 -37.59 -32.49
CA ILE A 21 -7.22 -37.89 -33.90
C ILE A 21 -8.32 -38.85 -34.40
N GLN A 22 -9.17 -38.32 -35.29
CA GLN A 22 -10.11 -38.93 -36.27
C GLN A 22 -10.56 -40.41 -36.11
N SER A 23 -11.86 -40.69 -36.29
CA SER A 23 -12.39 -42.06 -36.31
C SER A 23 -12.27 -42.76 -37.67
N LEU A 24 -11.92 -44.05 -37.65
CA LEU A 24 -11.97 -44.98 -38.78
C LEU A 24 -12.94 -46.13 -38.45
N PRO A 25 -13.69 -46.69 -39.43
CA PRO A 25 -14.66 -47.74 -39.16
C PRO A 25 -13.96 -49.09 -38.98
N ASN A 26 -14.35 -49.80 -37.92
CA ASN A 26 -14.07 -51.22 -37.64
C ASN A 26 -12.69 -51.58 -37.06
N THR A 27 -12.26 -50.93 -35.99
CA THR A 27 -11.21 -51.48 -35.11
C THR A 27 -11.61 -51.28 -33.65
N THR A 28 -11.55 -52.34 -32.85
CA THR A 28 -11.74 -52.24 -31.39
C THR A 28 -10.54 -51.53 -30.79
N ALA A 29 -10.62 -50.21 -30.68
CA ALA A 29 -9.59 -49.40 -30.04
C ALA A 29 -9.72 -49.52 -28.52
N THR A 30 -8.74 -50.16 -27.87
CA THR A 30 -8.60 -50.08 -26.42
C THR A 30 -7.99 -48.72 -26.09
N SER A 31 -8.83 -47.77 -25.69
CA SER A 31 -8.37 -46.49 -25.15
C SER A 31 -7.89 -46.71 -23.72
N SER A 32 -6.58 -46.58 -23.49
CA SER A 32 -6.04 -46.44 -22.15
C SER A 32 -5.58 -44.99 -21.98
N ILE A 33 -6.22 -44.26 -21.06
CA ILE A 33 -5.80 -42.92 -20.68
C ILE A 33 -4.49 -43.07 -19.89
N VAL A 34 -3.35 -42.80 -20.52
CA VAL A 34 -2.06 -42.66 -19.84
C VAL A 34 -1.83 -41.19 -19.52
N THR A 35 -2.60 -40.63 -18.62
CA THR A 35 -2.22 -39.38 -17.95
C THR A 35 -2.60 -39.48 -16.49
N THR A 36 -1.63 -39.87 -15.66
CA THR A 36 -1.70 -39.54 -14.23
C THR A 36 -1.71 -38.03 -14.15
N ALA A 37 -2.83 -37.43 -13.71
CA ALA A 37 -2.83 -36.01 -13.36
C ALA A 37 -1.69 -35.76 -12.37
N SER A 38 -0.91 -34.69 -12.60
CA SER A 38 0.13 -34.27 -11.65
C SER A 38 -0.47 -34.21 -10.25
N SER A 39 0.21 -34.81 -9.27
CA SER A 39 -0.26 -34.84 -7.89
C SER A 39 -0.56 -33.42 -7.40
N ALA A 40 -1.65 -33.25 -6.65
CA ALA A 40 -2.03 -31.94 -6.14
C ALA A 40 -0.90 -31.35 -5.29
N THR A 41 -0.62 -30.06 -5.48
CA THR A 41 0.37 -29.33 -4.70
C THR A 41 -0.01 -29.37 -3.22
N SER A 42 0.89 -29.88 -2.39
CA SER A 42 0.72 -30.05 -0.93
C SER A 42 1.98 -29.64 -0.18
N GLY A 43 1.90 -29.54 1.15
CA GLY A 43 3.01 -29.09 1.99
C GLY A 43 2.77 -27.71 2.60
N THR A 44 3.84 -27.08 3.08
CA THR A 44 3.78 -25.84 3.85
C THR A 44 4.81 -24.81 3.41
N PHE A 45 4.55 -23.55 3.75
CA PHE A 45 5.48 -22.44 3.60
C PHE A 45 5.35 -21.47 4.77
N ASP A 46 6.38 -20.65 4.97
CA ASP A 46 6.36 -19.57 5.93
C ASP A 46 6.22 -18.23 5.20
N LEU A 47 5.38 -17.35 5.73
CA LEU A 47 5.19 -16.00 5.23
C LEU A 47 5.92 -15.02 6.15
N VAL A 48 6.69 -14.10 5.58
CA VAL A 48 7.41 -13.06 6.33
C VAL A 48 6.93 -11.68 5.90
N PHE A 49 6.48 -10.89 6.88
CA PHE A 49 5.99 -9.53 6.69
C PHE A 49 6.33 -8.65 7.89
N ASN A 50 6.90 -7.47 7.65
CA ASN A 50 7.33 -6.52 8.70
C ASN A 50 8.20 -7.15 9.81
N GLY A 51 9.07 -8.10 9.45
CA GLY A 51 9.93 -8.80 10.41
C GLY A 51 9.23 -9.89 11.22
N GLN A 52 7.91 -10.07 11.05
CA GLN A 52 7.16 -11.18 11.65
C GLN A 52 7.08 -12.36 10.68
N THR A 53 7.17 -13.57 11.24
CA THR A 53 7.10 -14.83 10.50
C THR A 53 5.85 -15.60 10.89
N TYR A 54 5.08 -16.02 9.89
CA TYR A 54 3.89 -16.85 10.03
C TYR A 54 4.23 -18.22 9.48
N SER A 55 4.49 -19.16 10.39
CA SER A 55 5.07 -20.45 10.03
C SER A 55 4.04 -21.52 9.72
N SER A 56 4.48 -22.52 8.94
CA SER A 56 3.77 -23.77 8.66
C SER A 56 2.39 -23.57 8.01
N ILE A 57 2.26 -22.57 7.14
CA ILE A 57 1.00 -22.31 6.42
C ILE A 57 0.82 -23.38 5.33
N PRO A 58 -0.26 -24.17 5.36
CA PRO A 58 -0.53 -25.15 4.31
C PRO A 58 -0.77 -24.48 2.95
N VAL A 59 -0.21 -25.04 1.88
CA VAL A 59 -0.41 -24.50 0.52
C VAL A 59 -1.86 -24.55 0.05
N ASN A 60 -2.69 -25.42 0.64
CA ASN A 60 -4.10 -25.60 0.31
C ASN A 60 -5.05 -25.00 1.37
N ILE A 61 -4.54 -24.15 2.26
CA ILE A 61 -5.29 -23.51 3.35
C ILE A 61 -6.58 -22.83 2.87
N ALA A 62 -7.64 -22.88 3.66
CA ALA A 62 -8.88 -22.14 3.38
C ALA A 62 -8.63 -20.62 3.45
N THR A 63 -9.38 -19.85 2.66
CA THR A 63 -9.22 -18.38 2.63
C THR A 63 -9.53 -17.74 3.97
N SER A 64 -10.54 -18.24 4.70
CA SER A 64 -10.90 -17.80 6.04
C SER A 64 -9.76 -18.00 7.03
N ASP A 65 -9.12 -19.18 7.00
CA ASP A 65 -8.09 -19.54 7.97
C ASP A 65 -6.80 -18.76 7.69
N LEU A 66 -6.46 -18.57 6.40
CA LEU A 66 -5.34 -17.71 6.01
C LEU A 66 -5.57 -16.26 6.46
N ALA A 67 -6.80 -15.75 6.31
CA ALA A 67 -7.15 -14.43 6.82
C ALA A 67 -6.94 -14.37 8.34
N VAL A 68 -7.46 -15.33 9.10
CA VAL A 68 -7.29 -15.36 10.57
C VAL A 68 -5.82 -15.38 10.99
N ILE A 69 -4.98 -16.19 10.34
CA ILE A 69 -3.54 -16.28 10.63
C ILE A 69 -2.87 -14.91 10.43
N LEU A 70 -3.12 -14.24 9.30
CA LEU A 70 -2.47 -12.97 9.00
C LEU A 70 -3.01 -11.82 9.86
N GLN A 71 -4.32 -11.82 10.13
CA GLN A 71 -4.99 -10.83 10.98
C GLN A 71 -4.61 -10.93 12.46
N SER A 72 -3.92 -12.00 12.87
CA SER A 72 -3.35 -12.09 14.23
C SER A 72 -2.32 -10.98 14.53
N SER A 73 -1.72 -10.39 13.49
CA SER A 73 -0.87 -9.21 13.64
C SER A 73 -1.65 -7.92 13.40
N PRO A 74 -1.43 -6.90 14.23
CA PRO A 74 -2.03 -5.58 14.03
C PRO A 74 -1.65 -4.94 12.69
N ASP A 75 -0.53 -5.35 12.08
CA ASP A 75 -0.04 -4.77 10.81
C ASP A 75 -0.92 -5.07 9.60
N PHE A 76 -1.66 -6.19 9.65
CA PHE A 76 -2.54 -6.61 8.56
C PHE A 76 -3.94 -5.97 8.65
N GLY A 77 -4.46 -5.70 9.86
CA GLY A 77 -5.84 -5.19 10.00
C GLY A 77 -6.88 -6.16 9.42
N PHE A 78 -7.98 -5.66 8.86
CA PHE A 78 -8.97 -6.50 8.18
C PHE A 78 -8.57 -6.79 6.72
N LEU A 79 -8.57 -8.07 6.36
CA LEU A 79 -8.17 -8.56 5.04
C LEU A 79 -9.33 -9.21 4.29
N ASN A 80 -9.36 -9.01 2.98
CA ASN A 80 -10.12 -9.81 2.03
C ASN A 80 -9.14 -10.79 1.38
N VAL A 81 -9.34 -12.09 1.59
CA VAL A 81 -8.50 -13.14 1.00
C VAL A 81 -9.34 -13.92 0.01
N THR A 82 -8.93 -13.91 -1.25
CA THR A 82 -9.54 -14.74 -2.29
C THR A 82 -8.55 -15.79 -2.77
N ARG A 83 -9.08 -16.93 -3.19
CA ARG A 83 -8.30 -18.04 -3.72
C ARG A 83 -8.87 -18.46 -5.06
N SER A 84 -8.01 -18.53 -6.06
CA SER A 84 -8.28 -19.26 -7.31
C SER A 84 -7.42 -20.52 -7.37
N ARG A 85 -7.87 -21.47 -8.16
CA ARG A 85 -7.16 -22.73 -8.39
C ARG A 85 -7.03 -22.94 -9.89
N ASP A 86 -5.86 -23.37 -10.31
CA ASP A 86 -5.62 -23.86 -11.66
C ASP A 86 -5.12 -25.31 -11.62
N CYS A 87 -4.71 -25.85 -12.78
CA CYS A 87 -4.17 -27.20 -12.88
C CYS A 87 -2.79 -27.37 -12.22
N THR A 88 -2.11 -26.27 -11.88
CA THR A 88 -0.72 -26.22 -11.42
C THR A 88 -0.55 -25.79 -9.96
N GLY A 89 -1.61 -25.30 -9.31
CA GLY A 89 -1.57 -24.95 -7.89
C GLY A 89 -2.73 -24.04 -7.43
N TYR A 90 -2.43 -23.26 -6.40
CA TYR A 90 -3.33 -22.29 -5.78
C TYR A 90 -2.78 -20.88 -5.96
N LEU A 91 -3.63 -19.91 -6.23
CA LEU A 91 -3.28 -18.49 -6.20
C LEU A 91 -4.10 -17.81 -5.12
N TYR A 92 -3.41 -17.16 -4.19
CA TYR A 92 -4.01 -16.38 -3.13
C TYR A 92 -3.81 -14.90 -3.42
N SER A 93 -4.92 -14.15 -3.38
CA SER A 93 -4.92 -12.69 -3.44
C SER A 93 -5.31 -12.15 -2.09
N ILE A 94 -4.39 -11.42 -1.46
CA ILE A 94 -4.58 -10.79 -0.16
C ILE A 94 -4.76 -9.29 -0.39
N GLU A 95 -5.91 -8.78 0.01
CA GLU A 95 -6.28 -7.37 -0.10
C GLU A 95 -6.54 -6.79 1.30
N TRP A 96 -5.95 -5.62 1.57
CA TRP A 96 -6.17 -4.88 2.81
C TRP A 96 -7.45 -4.05 2.70
N ILE A 97 -8.49 -4.43 3.44
CA ILE A 97 -9.75 -3.67 3.52
C ILE A 97 -9.61 -2.52 4.51
N ALA A 98 -9.04 -2.80 5.69
CA ALA A 98 -8.70 -1.79 6.68
C ALA A 98 -7.18 -1.58 6.72
N ASN A 99 -6.74 -0.41 7.18
CA ASN A 99 -5.32 -0.06 7.26
C ASN A 99 -4.59 -0.24 5.93
N GLY A 100 -5.19 0.20 4.82
CA GLY A 100 -4.60 0.14 3.48
C GLY A 100 -3.39 1.08 3.31
N GLY A 101 -3.14 1.51 2.08
CA GLY A 101 -1.96 2.31 1.76
C GLY A 101 -0.78 1.45 1.30
N GLN A 102 0.40 2.06 1.23
CA GLN A 102 1.60 1.39 0.74
C GLN A 102 2.10 0.39 1.79
N LYS A 103 2.15 -0.89 1.41
CA LYS A 103 2.64 -1.99 2.25
C LYS A 103 4.02 -2.45 1.77
N SER A 104 4.83 -2.94 2.70
CA SER A 104 6.09 -3.63 2.40
C SER A 104 5.82 -4.90 1.59
N ALA A 105 6.82 -5.38 0.87
CA ALA A 105 6.71 -6.65 0.18
C ALA A 105 6.58 -7.80 1.21
N VAL A 106 5.66 -8.71 0.94
CA VAL A 106 5.61 -10.02 1.61
C VAL A 106 6.67 -10.91 0.99
N SER A 107 7.40 -11.64 1.81
CA SER A 107 8.37 -12.65 1.36
C SER A 107 7.99 -14.04 1.86
N ILE A 108 8.51 -15.06 1.18
CA ILE A 108 8.25 -16.47 1.49
C ILE A 108 9.56 -17.11 1.95
N SER A 109 9.49 -17.94 2.98
CA SER A 109 10.62 -18.72 3.50
C SER A 109 10.17 -20.13 3.87
N ASN A 110 11.13 -21.01 4.25
CA ASN A 110 10.88 -22.38 4.72
C ASN A 110 9.86 -23.17 3.87
N VAL A 111 10.12 -23.22 2.56
CA VAL A 111 9.24 -23.88 1.60
C VAL A 111 9.46 -25.39 1.65
N ALA A 112 8.45 -26.12 2.12
CA ALA A 112 8.41 -27.58 2.16
C ALA A 112 7.18 -28.06 1.39
N VAL A 113 7.25 -28.01 0.06
CA VAL A 113 6.11 -28.32 -0.83
C VAL A 113 6.42 -29.49 -1.76
N THR A 114 5.38 -30.24 -2.09
CA THR A 114 5.42 -31.34 -3.04
C THR A 114 4.39 -31.11 -4.15
N PRO A 115 4.72 -31.39 -5.43
CA PRO A 115 5.99 -31.94 -5.93
C PRO A 115 7.17 -30.96 -5.81
N SER A 116 8.41 -31.46 -5.81
CA SER A 116 9.62 -30.64 -5.57
C SER A 116 9.87 -29.54 -6.63
N SER A 117 9.16 -29.61 -7.75
CA SER A 117 9.12 -28.58 -8.79
C SER A 117 8.16 -27.43 -8.48
N ALA A 118 7.30 -27.56 -7.47
CA ALA A 118 6.39 -26.52 -7.06
C ALA A 118 7.17 -25.38 -6.38
N THR A 119 6.90 -24.15 -6.82
CA THR A 119 7.55 -22.95 -6.30
C THR A 119 6.51 -22.08 -5.60
N VAL A 120 6.85 -21.52 -4.44
CA VAL A 120 5.98 -20.59 -3.70
C VAL A 120 6.56 -19.19 -3.84
N THR A 121 5.80 -18.27 -4.44
CA THR A 121 6.25 -16.89 -4.64
C THR A 121 5.21 -15.91 -4.12
N ALA A 122 5.63 -14.76 -3.61
CA ALA A 122 4.76 -13.63 -3.28
C ALA A 122 5.19 -12.39 -4.07
N SER A 123 4.23 -11.64 -4.60
CA SER A 123 4.50 -10.47 -5.44
C SER A 123 3.43 -9.39 -5.25
N ILE A 124 3.83 -8.12 -5.29
CA ILE A 124 2.89 -6.99 -5.22
C ILE A 124 2.24 -6.81 -6.60
N VAL A 125 0.91 -6.82 -6.64
CA VAL A 125 0.06 -6.65 -7.84
C VAL A 125 -0.39 -5.21 -7.96
N GLN A 126 -0.80 -4.65 -6.81
CA GLN A 126 -1.23 -3.28 -6.71
C GLN A 126 -0.56 -2.66 -5.51
N GLN A 127 0.12 -1.55 -5.74
CA GLN A 127 0.69 -0.75 -4.66
C GLN A 127 -0.39 0.25 -4.21
N GLY A 128 -0.78 0.13 -2.96
CA GLY A 128 -1.63 1.10 -2.29
C GLY A 128 -0.85 2.38 -1.99
N GLY A 129 -1.59 3.42 -1.65
CA GLY A 129 -1.02 4.72 -1.35
C GLY A 129 -2.09 5.78 -1.23
N VAL A 130 -1.64 7.00 -0.92
CA VAL A 130 -2.50 8.18 -0.94
C VAL A 130 -2.50 8.73 -2.37
N LEU A 131 -3.69 8.83 -2.96
CA LEU A 131 -3.89 9.51 -4.23
C LEU A 131 -4.35 10.94 -3.92
N TYR A 132 -3.46 11.91 -4.12
CA TYR A 132 -3.81 13.32 -4.08
C TYR A 132 -4.30 13.75 -5.47
N SER A 133 -5.61 13.83 -5.66
CA SER A 133 -6.22 14.26 -6.93
C SER A 133 -7.56 14.98 -6.69
N PRO A 134 -7.68 16.28 -7.00
CA PRO A 134 -6.60 17.17 -7.44
C PRO A 134 -5.55 17.39 -6.32
N LEU A 135 -4.35 17.83 -6.69
CA LEU A 135 -3.33 18.20 -5.70
C LEU A 135 -3.84 19.36 -4.85
N PRO A 136 -3.87 19.22 -3.50
CA PRO A 136 -4.20 20.32 -2.61
C PRO A 136 -3.22 21.50 -2.80
N GLY A 137 -3.71 22.74 -2.69
CA GLY A 137 -2.90 23.95 -2.93
C GLY A 137 -1.78 24.17 -1.91
N ASP A 138 -1.89 23.62 -0.70
CA ASP A 138 -0.82 23.59 0.29
C ASP A 138 0.35 22.70 -0.15
N MET A 139 0.08 21.64 -0.93
CA MET A 139 1.10 20.78 -1.52
C MET A 139 1.80 21.39 -2.74
N THR A 140 1.34 22.54 -3.24
CA THR A 140 2.01 23.30 -4.31
C THR A 140 2.85 24.46 -3.79
N ARG A 141 3.07 24.55 -2.47
CA ARG A 141 3.95 25.56 -1.87
C ARG A 141 5.36 25.44 -2.43
N THR A 142 5.85 26.53 -3.03
CA THR A 142 7.20 26.59 -3.56
C THR A 142 8.20 26.91 -2.46
N TYR A 143 9.41 26.34 -2.57
CA TYR A 143 10.51 26.71 -1.69
C TYR A 143 10.95 28.14 -1.98
N ASN A 144 11.02 28.98 -0.94
CA ASN A 144 11.45 30.37 -1.05
C ASN A 144 12.42 30.70 0.09
N THR A 145 13.41 31.53 -0.18
CA THR A 145 14.44 31.93 0.79
C THR A 145 13.97 33.01 1.75
N ASN A 146 12.95 33.77 1.37
CA ASN A 146 12.33 34.80 2.20
C ASN A 146 11.02 34.27 2.83
N PRO A 147 10.59 34.83 3.97
CA PRO A 147 9.26 34.54 4.52
C PRO A 147 8.19 34.85 3.48
N GLN A 148 7.14 34.05 3.46
CA GLN A 148 6.00 34.25 2.56
C GLN A 148 4.72 34.45 3.34
N VAL A 149 3.84 35.28 2.80
CA VAL A 149 2.47 35.45 3.30
C VAL A 149 1.53 34.47 2.62
N GLU A 150 0.72 33.79 3.43
CA GLU A 150 -0.40 32.98 2.96
C GLU A 150 -1.69 33.80 3.05
N VAL A 151 -2.40 33.91 1.93
CA VAL A 151 -3.69 34.61 1.86
C VAL A 151 -4.76 33.61 1.53
N LEU A 152 -5.77 33.48 2.39
CA LEU A 152 -6.93 32.63 2.15
C LEU A 152 -8.12 33.49 1.73
N VAL A 153 -8.67 33.23 0.55
CA VAL A 153 -9.91 33.86 0.08
C VAL A 153 -11.02 32.83 0.15
N GLY A 154 -11.96 33.01 1.08
CA GLY A 154 -13.03 32.04 1.30
C GLY A 154 -12.55 30.67 1.77
N GLY A 155 -11.37 30.60 2.42
CA GLY A 155 -10.74 29.35 2.87
C GLY A 155 -9.85 28.67 1.82
N TYR A 156 -9.72 29.25 0.62
CA TYR A 156 -8.86 28.71 -0.44
C TYR A 156 -7.53 29.47 -0.47
N PRO A 157 -6.36 28.78 -0.51
CA PRO A 157 -5.07 29.41 -0.67
C PRO A 157 -4.98 30.21 -1.97
N SER A 158 -4.48 31.44 -1.90
CA SER A 158 -4.32 32.33 -3.05
C SER A 158 -2.96 32.14 -3.72
N GLN A 159 -2.90 32.40 -5.03
CA GLN A 159 -1.65 32.37 -5.79
C GLN A 159 -1.03 33.77 -5.90
N CYS A 160 0.29 33.85 -5.75
CA CYS A 160 1.07 35.05 -6.05
C CYS A 160 1.09 35.29 -7.56
N VAL A 161 0.48 36.39 -8.02
CA VAL A 161 0.50 36.77 -9.44
C VAL A 161 1.75 37.61 -9.73
N GLY A 162 2.46 37.34 -10.84
CA GLY A 162 3.68 38.05 -11.24
C GLY A 162 4.91 37.14 -11.25
N ASN A 163 5.98 37.54 -10.56
CA ASN A 163 7.21 36.73 -10.43
C ASN A 163 7.05 35.43 -9.63
N GLY A 164 5.83 35.12 -9.17
CA GLY A 164 5.55 33.92 -8.35
C GLY A 164 6.03 34.03 -6.90
N THR A 165 6.52 35.20 -6.49
CA THR A 165 7.05 35.45 -5.14
C THR A 165 6.07 36.28 -4.32
N CYS A 166 5.44 35.70 -3.29
CA CYS A 166 4.75 36.45 -2.21
C CYS A 166 5.71 36.74 -1.06
N ASP A 167 6.88 37.29 -1.38
CA ASP A 167 7.90 37.56 -0.38
C ASP A 167 7.41 38.66 0.57
N PHE A 168 7.59 38.42 1.85
CA PHE A 168 7.29 39.36 2.91
C PHE A 168 8.54 39.56 3.77
N GLN A 169 8.97 40.82 3.88
CA GLN A 169 10.05 41.22 4.75
C GLN A 169 9.57 42.29 5.72
N TRP A 170 9.84 42.08 6.99
CA TRP A 170 9.59 43.06 8.04
C TRP A 170 10.51 44.27 7.83
N LEU A 171 9.92 45.46 7.68
CA LEU A 171 10.67 46.70 7.73
C LEU A 171 10.95 47.02 9.20
N ILE A 172 12.24 47.13 9.57
CA ILE A 172 12.65 47.44 10.94
C ILE A 172 12.01 48.76 11.42
N SER A 173 11.84 49.73 10.51
CA SER A 173 11.17 51.01 10.79
C SER A 173 9.67 50.90 11.09
N GLN A 174 9.03 49.79 10.75
CA GLN A 174 7.59 49.55 10.93
C GLN A 174 7.30 48.34 11.82
N THR A 175 8.32 47.73 12.41
CA THR A 175 8.18 46.56 13.28
C THR A 175 8.40 46.97 14.73
N PRO A 176 7.36 46.97 15.58
CA PRO A 176 7.54 47.31 16.98
C PRO A 176 8.47 46.34 17.69
N SER A 177 9.32 46.85 18.58
CA SER A 177 10.17 46.05 19.45
C SER A 177 9.70 46.15 20.89
N ILE A 178 9.53 45.01 21.56
CA ILE A 178 9.13 44.94 22.96
C ILE A 178 10.39 44.98 23.82
N SER A 179 10.44 45.92 24.75
CA SER A 179 11.52 46.06 25.73
C SER A 179 11.17 45.44 27.09
N SER A 180 9.90 45.52 27.52
CA SER A 180 9.45 44.89 28.75
C SER A 180 7.94 44.66 28.75
N ILE A 181 7.50 43.69 29.56
CA ILE A 181 6.09 43.40 29.82
C ILE A 181 5.93 43.36 31.34
N SER A 182 4.98 44.13 31.87
CA SER A 182 4.67 44.19 33.30
C SER A 182 3.17 44.10 33.50
N GLN A 183 2.74 43.37 34.52
CA GLN A 183 1.33 43.22 34.88
C GLN A 183 1.08 43.78 36.28
N ASN A 184 0.05 44.62 36.41
CA ASN A 184 -0.38 45.15 37.68
C ASN A 184 -1.90 44.99 37.82
N GLY A 185 -2.33 44.02 38.64
CA GLY A 185 -3.73 43.60 38.72
C GLY A 185 -4.24 43.04 37.40
N MET A 186 -5.30 43.65 36.85
CA MET A 186 -5.88 43.28 35.54
C MET A 186 -5.25 44.01 34.35
N THR A 187 -4.30 44.92 34.59
CA THR A 187 -3.69 45.72 33.52
C THR A 187 -2.34 45.14 33.13
N VAL A 188 -2.17 44.86 31.83
CA VAL A 188 -0.87 44.49 31.24
C VAL A 188 -0.30 45.71 30.53
N THR A 189 0.91 46.12 30.93
CA THR A 189 1.67 47.20 30.31
C THR A 189 2.81 46.60 29.51
N ILE A 190 2.76 46.81 28.19
CA ILE A 190 3.81 46.42 27.26
C ILE A 190 4.58 47.69 26.90
N THR A 191 5.89 47.69 27.13
CA THR A 191 6.78 48.82 26.88
C THR A 191 7.74 48.48 25.75
N GLY A 192 8.00 49.41 24.85
CA GLY A 192 8.76 49.14 23.63
C GLY A 192 8.74 50.31 22.66
N THR A 193 9.27 50.11 21.47
CA THR A 193 9.34 51.14 20.42
C THR A 193 8.55 50.70 19.19
N GLY A 194 8.11 51.65 18.36
CA GLY A 194 7.44 51.36 17.08
C GLY A 194 5.98 50.89 17.19
N PHE A 195 5.33 51.03 18.35
CA PHE A 195 3.88 50.81 18.46
C PHE A 195 3.11 51.91 17.73
N SER A 196 2.08 51.55 16.97
CA SER A 196 1.16 52.52 16.35
C SER A 196 0.46 53.33 17.44
N THR A 197 0.41 54.65 17.29
CA THR A 197 -0.37 55.56 18.15
C THR A 197 -1.83 55.66 17.73
N THR A 198 -2.20 55.02 16.62
CA THR A 198 -3.57 54.98 16.09
C THR A 198 -4.09 53.56 16.28
N ALA A 199 -5.15 53.45 17.07
CA ALA A 199 -5.91 52.22 17.27
C ALA A 199 -6.86 51.97 16.10
#